data_AF-A0A494WQV3-F1
#
_entry.id   AF-A0A494WQV3-F1
#
_cell.length_a   1.000
_cell.length_b   1.000
_cell.length_c   1.000
_cell.angle_alpha   90.00
_cell.angle_beta   90.00
_cell.angle_gamma   90.00
#
_symmetry.space_group_name_H-M   'P 1'
#
loop_
_entity.id
_entity.type
_entity.pdbx_description
1 polymer ?
#
loop_
_entity_poly.entity_id
_entity_poly.type
_entity_poly.pdbx_seq_one_letter_code
_entity_poly.pdbx_strand_id
1 'polypeptide(L)'
;MNAGRISRIQVFEAKNMPGRQEAAVRVVRNGGIEGDRHCMDQEKQISIMWEDASRFVEEEEIKGLCFSRIKANLMIEGRMRLEVGDKIRAGSALLLITDRKGTCFDECGRYKTGMDCMLKDCCWFATALEDGEIRAGDLLTKTGSQEYDWQRYERQMMVPGMGREAQERLEKASVLVVGAGGLGCPVLTTLAEAGVGRIGIMDGDVVERSNLNRQYLYTPSDIGKKKAVCAGAWLKRFRPDIELEAWEERLTRENGKRIVSSFDLVICAVDKVKTRLLINRLAKEAGKPLIDGAIDGHYGTVTAVTGRQDPCLACMNPEGKEPVHISSSLGTTTMIVGALEAQLAVAYLAGQKRKGGSVLSYDGIYGTVEEIPVFKNPSCPICGGDDC
;
A
#
# COMPACT_ATOMS: atom_id res chain seq x y z
N MET A 1 9.68 -19.21 -7.04
CA MET A 1 8.75 -20.35 -7.21
C MET A 1 7.68 -20.22 -6.15
N ASN A 2 6.41 -20.27 -6.53
CA ASN A 2 5.27 -20.02 -5.64
C ASN A 2 4.69 -21.31 -5.00
N ALA A 3 5.45 -22.40 -5.08
CA ALA A 3 5.07 -23.69 -4.54
C ALA A 3 6.24 -24.35 -3.82
N GLY A 4 5.98 -24.89 -2.64
CA GLY A 4 6.81 -25.87 -1.95
C GLY A 4 6.07 -27.20 -1.86
N ARG A 5 6.76 -28.28 -1.55
CA ARG A 5 6.14 -29.59 -1.28
C ARG A 5 6.34 -29.95 0.18
N ILE A 6 5.28 -30.39 0.85
CA ILE A 6 5.37 -30.83 2.24
C ILE A 6 6.09 -32.18 2.26
N SER A 7 7.31 -32.22 2.81
CA SER A 7 8.12 -33.44 2.90
C SER A 7 7.75 -34.26 4.14
N ARG A 8 7.51 -33.57 5.27
CA ARG A 8 7.26 -34.20 6.57
C ARG A 8 6.28 -33.38 7.40
N ILE A 9 5.44 -34.09 8.14
CA ILE A 9 4.52 -33.51 9.12
C ILE A 9 4.87 -34.04 10.51
N GLN A 10 4.93 -33.15 11.50
CA GLN A 10 5.21 -33.49 12.89
C GLN A 10 4.14 -32.92 13.82
N VAL A 11 3.73 -33.74 14.79
CA VAL A 11 2.80 -33.38 15.86
C VAL A 11 3.52 -33.52 17.20
N PHE A 12 3.37 -32.51 18.06
CA PHE A 12 4.04 -32.44 19.36
C PHE A 12 3.05 -32.57 20.51
N GLU A 13 3.24 -33.60 21.33
CA GLU A 13 2.41 -33.85 22.51
C GLU A 13 2.73 -32.91 23.69
N ALA A 14 3.98 -32.43 23.79
CA ALA A 14 4.39 -31.46 24.80
C ALA A 14 5.59 -30.60 24.35
N LYS A 15 5.77 -29.44 24.99
CA LYS A 15 6.99 -28.62 24.82
C LYS A 15 8.21 -29.48 25.20
N ASN A 16 9.24 -29.46 24.36
CA ASN A 16 10.50 -30.20 24.53
C ASN A 16 10.46 -31.72 24.32
N MET A 17 9.35 -32.30 23.85
CA MET A 17 9.28 -33.71 23.43
C MET A 17 9.61 -33.84 21.93
N PRO A 18 10.16 -34.99 21.48
CA PRO A 18 10.33 -35.26 20.06
C PRO A 18 8.96 -35.31 19.37
N GLY A 19 8.84 -34.64 18.21
CA GLY A 19 7.62 -34.67 17.41
C GLY A 19 7.38 -36.05 16.82
N ARG A 20 6.13 -36.52 16.89
CA ARG A 20 5.67 -37.74 16.23
C ARG A 20 5.42 -37.43 14.75
N GLN A 21 5.99 -38.24 13.87
CA GLN A 21 5.77 -38.08 12.44
C GLN A 21 4.40 -38.62 12.04
N GLU A 22 3.65 -37.84 11.28
CA GLU A 22 2.31 -38.20 10.80
C GLU A 22 2.26 -38.16 9.27
N ALA A 23 1.45 -39.04 8.68
CA ALA A 23 1.20 -39.01 7.23
C ALA A 23 0.21 -37.92 6.83
N ALA A 24 -0.73 -37.59 7.73
CA ALA A 24 -1.77 -36.61 7.53
C ALA A 24 -2.18 -36.00 8.87
N VAL A 25 -2.59 -34.74 8.87
CA VAL A 25 -3.12 -34.04 10.04
C VAL A 25 -4.35 -33.23 9.69
N ARG A 26 -5.28 -33.13 10.65
CA ARG A 26 -6.43 -32.23 10.56
C ARG A 26 -6.05 -30.87 11.12
N VAL A 27 -6.47 -29.82 10.43
CA VAL A 27 -6.30 -28.43 10.82
C VAL A 27 -7.64 -27.82 11.14
N VAL A 28 -7.71 -27.08 12.25
CA VAL A 28 -8.93 -26.44 12.74
C VAL A 28 -8.78 -24.92 12.71
N ARG A 29 -9.77 -24.24 12.14
CA ARG A 29 -9.86 -22.79 12.01
C ARG A 29 -9.70 -22.10 13.36
N ASN A 30 -8.95 -20.99 13.36
CA ASN A 30 -8.61 -20.23 14.57
C ASN A 30 -7.91 -21.08 15.67
N GLY A 31 -7.33 -22.21 15.28
CA GLY A 31 -6.43 -23.06 16.07
C GLY A 31 -5.21 -23.40 15.22
N GLY A 32 -4.84 -24.68 15.17
CA GLY A 32 -3.82 -25.20 14.27
C GLY A 32 -4.05 -26.69 14.01
N ILE A 33 -2.99 -27.49 14.11
CA ILE A 33 -3.07 -28.95 13.97
C ILE A 33 -3.78 -29.56 15.19
N GLU A 34 -4.82 -30.36 14.92
CA GLU A 34 -5.56 -31.08 15.95
C GLU A 34 -4.64 -32.08 16.68
N GLY A 35 -4.68 -32.06 18.02
CA GLY A 35 -3.82 -32.91 18.86
C GLY A 35 -2.41 -32.37 19.08
N ASP A 36 -2.02 -31.26 18.44
CA ASP A 36 -0.73 -30.60 18.68
C ASP A 36 -0.83 -29.56 19.81
N ARG A 37 0.04 -29.69 20.82
CA ARG A 37 0.06 -28.80 22.00
C ARG A 37 0.41 -27.34 21.65
N HIS A 38 1.18 -27.09 20.60
CA HIS A 38 1.52 -25.73 20.15
C HIS A 38 0.37 -25.08 19.38
N CYS A 39 -0.55 -25.88 18.84
CA CYS A 39 -1.64 -25.44 18.00
C CYS A 39 -2.98 -25.23 18.73
N MET A 40 -3.18 -25.90 19.88
CA MET A 40 -4.47 -25.95 20.58
C MET A 40 -4.59 -25.02 21.80
N ASP A 41 -3.48 -24.47 22.30
CA ASP A 41 -3.45 -23.59 23.48
C ASP A 41 -3.19 -22.10 23.14
N GLN A 42 -2.47 -21.34 23.97
CA GLN A 42 -2.32 -19.88 23.81
C GLN A 42 -1.63 -19.43 22.51
N GLU A 43 -0.84 -20.30 21.87
CA GLU A 43 0.02 -19.94 20.73
C GLU A 43 -0.74 -20.03 19.38
N LYS A 44 -1.60 -21.05 19.19
CA LYS A 44 -2.45 -21.25 17.98
C LYS A 44 -1.70 -21.08 16.65
N GLN A 45 -0.46 -21.56 16.59
CA GLN A 45 0.44 -21.37 15.45
C GLN A 45 0.95 -22.71 14.92
N ILE A 46 0.85 -22.87 13.60
CA ILE A 46 1.47 -23.94 12.82
C ILE A 46 2.83 -23.42 12.36
N SER A 47 3.90 -24.14 12.71
CA SER A 47 5.26 -23.80 12.26
C SER A 47 5.62 -24.48 10.94
N ILE A 48 6.28 -23.76 10.04
CA ILE A 48 6.63 -24.19 8.68
C ILE A 48 8.12 -23.93 8.47
N MET A 49 8.91 -24.92 8.05
CA MET A 49 10.37 -24.77 7.90
C MET A 49 10.90 -25.52 6.67
N TRP A 50 11.99 -25.03 6.09
CA TRP A 50 12.69 -25.74 5.01
C TRP A 50 13.43 -26.97 5.52
N GLU A 51 13.42 -28.05 4.75
CA GLU A 51 14.17 -29.28 5.05
C GLU A 51 15.67 -29.00 5.24
N ASP A 52 16.27 -28.23 4.32
CA ASP A 52 17.69 -27.88 4.34
C ASP A 52 18.06 -27.00 5.54
N ALA A 53 17.14 -26.13 5.97
CA ALA A 53 17.35 -25.25 7.10
C ALA A 53 17.32 -26.01 8.43
N SER A 54 16.52 -27.08 8.53
CA SER A 54 16.52 -27.95 9.71
C SER A 54 17.91 -28.55 9.93
N ARG A 55 18.59 -28.99 8.86
CA ARG A 55 19.94 -29.55 8.95
C ARG A 55 20.96 -28.48 9.35
N PHE A 56 20.88 -27.30 8.74
CA PHE A 56 21.75 -26.18 9.10
C PHE A 56 21.60 -25.77 10.58
N VAL A 57 20.36 -25.72 11.09
CA VAL A 57 20.09 -25.40 12.50
C VAL A 57 20.58 -26.51 13.45
N GLU A 58 20.55 -27.77 13.02
CA GLU A 58 21.09 -28.91 13.78
C GLU A 58 22.63 -28.94 13.77
N GLU A 59 23.27 -28.56 12.67
CA GLU A 59 24.74 -28.56 12.52
C GLU A 59 25.43 -27.37 13.20
N GLU A 60 24.82 -26.19 13.19
CA GLU A 60 25.32 -24.96 13.83
C GLU A 60 24.96 -24.88 15.33
N GLU A 61 24.79 -26.02 16.00
CA GLU A 61 24.51 -26.09 17.43
C GLU A 61 25.72 -25.55 18.24
N ILE A 62 25.71 -24.25 18.53
CA ILE A 62 26.64 -23.67 19.48
C ILE A 62 26.02 -23.74 20.88
N LYS A 63 26.59 -24.61 21.73
CA LYS A 63 26.24 -24.76 23.15
C LYS A 63 26.10 -23.37 23.82
N GLY A 64 24.88 -23.03 24.23
CA GLY A 64 24.57 -21.81 24.99
C GLY A 64 24.16 -20.58 24.16
N LEU A 65 24.21 -20.61 22.82
CA LEU A 65 23.79 -19.48 21.98
C LEU A 65 22.43 -19.69 21.28
N CYS A 66 22.08 -20.93 20.94
CA CYS A 66 20.84 -21.27 20.25
C CYS A 66 20.11 -22.44 20.91
N PHE A 67 18.79 -22.46 20.77
CA PHE A 67 17.95 -23.55 21.27
C PHE A 67 17.77 -24.60 20.16
N SER A 68 18.49 -25.72 20.26
CA SER A 68 18.59 -26.81 19.26
C SER A 68 17.38 -27.76 19.20
N ARG A 69 16.17 -27.29 19.52
CA ARG A 69 14.98 -28.16 19.60
C ARG A 69 13.78 -27.69 18.79
N ILE A 70 13.95 -26.71 17.91
CA ILE A 70 12.84 -26.23 17.09
C ILE A 70 12.64 -27.20 15.92
N LYS A 71 11.65 -28.07 16.10
CA LYS A 71 11.12 -28.93 15.06
C LYS A 71 9.81 -28.29 14.58
N ALA A 72 9.71 -28.01 13.29
CA ALA A 72 8.51 -27.41 12.74
C ALA A 72 7.42 -28.46 12.52
N ASN A 73 6.17 -28.02 12.49
CA ASN A 73 5.04 -28.89 12.18
C ASN A 73 5.09 -29.35 10.72
N LEU A 74 5.35 -28.43 9.80
CA LEU A 74 5.39 -28.70 8.38
C LEU A 74 6.81 -28.46 7.87
N MET A 75 7.46 -29.53 7.42
CA MET A 75 8.70 -29.43 6.67
C MET A 75 8.39 -29.32 5.19
N ILE A 76 9.07 -28.43 4.48
CA ILE A 76 8.87 -28.23 3.05
C ILE A 76 10.18 -28.36 2.26
N GLU A 77 10.07 -29.04 1.13
CA GLU A 77 11.06 -29.08 0.05
C GLU A 77 10.74 -28.01 -1.00
N GLY A 78 11.80 -27.43 -1.57
CA GLY A 78 11.71 -26.35 -2.55
C GLY A 78 11.77 -24.97 -1.92
N ARG A 79 12.47 -24.05 -2.59
CA ARG A 79 12.67 -22.67 -2.11
C ARG A 79 11.44 -21.81 -2.41
N MET A 80 10.52 -21.77 -1.45
CA MET A 80 9.36 -20.88 -1.43
C MET A 80 9.60 -19.76 -0.40
N ARG A 81 9.45 -18.50 -0.81
CA ARG A 81 9.56 -17.34 0.08
C ARG A 81 8.19 -17.00 0.66
N LEU A 82 8.08 -17.03 1.99
CA LEU A 82 6.88 -16.69 2.73
C LEU A 82 7.10 -15.39 3.53
N GLU A 83 6.06 -14.57 3.63
CA GLU A 83 6.06 -13.29 4.35
C GLU A 83 4.79 -13.17 5.20
N VAL A 84 4.87 -12.43 6.30
CA VAL A 84 3.70 -12.16 7.15
C VAL A 84 2.59 -11.52 6.32
N GLY A 85 1.39 -12.11 6.37
CA GLY A 85 0.23 -11.71 5.57
C GLY A 85 -0.04 -12.62 4.37
N ASP A 86 0.93 -13.44 3.94
CA ASP A 86 0.70 -14.42 2.86
C ASP A 86 -0.40 -15.40 3.25
N LYS A 87 -1.33 -15.66 2.33
CA LYS A 87 -2.26 -16.78 2.43
C LYS A 87 -1.72 -17.95 1.63
N ILE A 88 -1.61 -19.11 2.25
CA ILE A 88 -1.12 -20.33 1.62
C ILE A 88 -2.16 -21.44 1.74
N ARG A 89 -2.29 -22.24 0.69
CA ARG A 89 -3.08 -23.46 0.67
C ARG A 89 -2.16 -24.65 0.79
N ALA A 90 -2.44 -25.49 1.77
CA ALA A 90 -1.73 -26.72 2.09
C ALA A 90 -2.77 -27.84 2.15
N GLY A 91 -2.76 -28.74 1.17
CA GLY A 91 -3.85 -29.70 1.01
C GLY A 91 -5.20 -28.98 0.84
N SER A 92 -6.17 -29.32 1.70
CA SER A 92 -7.47 -28.63 1.74
C SER A 92 -7.52 -27.47 2.73
N ALA A 93 -6.50 -27.27 3.56
CA ALA A 93 -6.44 -26.20 4.54
C ALA A 93 -5.97 -24.87 3.93
N LEU A 94 -6.53 -23.76 4.42
CA LEU A 94 -6.07 -22.40 4.11
C LEU A 94 -5.41 -21.80 5.35
N LEU A 95 -4.15 -21.40 5.23
CA LEU A 95 -3.35 -20.83 6.30
C LEU A 95 -2.98 -19.38 5.99
N LEU A 96 -2.84 -18.56 7.02
CA LEU A 96 -2.32 -17.19 6.95
C LEU A 96 -0.97 -17.15 7.67
N ILE A 97 0.09 -16.71 7.00
CA ILE A 97 1.38 -16.45 7.64
C ILE A 97 1.22 -15.27 8.59
N THR A 98 1.57 -15.49 9.85
CA THR A 98 1.47 -14.53 10.94
C THR A 98 2.84 -14.21 11.50
N ASP A 99 2.96 -13.07 12.16
CA ASP A 99 4.16 -12.78 12.94
C ASP A 99 4.30 -13.80 14.11
N ARG A 100 5.52 -14.02 14.55
CA ARG A 100 5.82 -14.92 15.67
C ARG A 100 5.16 -14.38 16.93
N LYS A 101 4.31 -15.18 17.60
CA LYS A 101 3.72 -14.80 18.88
C LYS A 101 4.61 -15.25 20.03
N GLY A 102 4.89 -14.33 20.96
CA GLY A 102 5.59 -14.60 22.22
C GLY A 102 7.05 -14.17 22.26
N THR A 103 7.61 -14.10 23.46
CA THR A 103 9.04 -13.92 23.71
C THR A 103 9.80 -15.20 23.36
N CYS A 104 11.07 -15.08 22.98
CA CYS A 104 11.93 -16.25 22.77
C CYS A 104 12.13 -17.02 24.09
N PHE A 105 12.62 -18.26 24.01
CA PHE A 105 12.97 -19.06 25.18
C PHE A 105 13.97 -18.32 26.07
N ASP A 106 13.78 -18.36 27.39
CA ASP A 106 14.62 -17.68 28.36
C ASP A 106 16.08 -18.16 28.29
N GLU A 107 16.32 -19.38 27.82
CA GLU A 107 17.64 -19.99 27.65
C GLU A 107 18.35 -19.58 26.35
N CYS A 108 17.69 -18.85 25.45
CA CYS A 108 18.25 -18.46 24.17
C CYS A 108 19.31 -17.35 24.33
N GLY A 109 20.59 -17.72 24.20
CA GLY A 109 21.71 -16.79 24.29
C GLY A 109 21.61 -15.62 23.30
N ARG A 110 21.23 -15.88 22.03
CA ARG A 110 21.02 -14.83 21.01
C ARG A 110 19.96 -13.80 21.41
N TYR A 111 18.84 -14.25 21.97
CA TYR A 111 17.79 -13.34 22.43
C TYR A 111 18.28 -12.46 23.59
N LYS A 112 18.97 -13.07 24.56
CA LYS A 112 19.57 -12.37 25.69
C LYS A 112 20.64 -11.35 25.30
N THR A 113 21.36 -11.60 24.21
CA THR A 113 22.41 -10.69 23.70
C THR A 113 21.92 -9.74 22.59
N GLY A 114 20.62 -9.72 22.28
CA GLY A 114 20.05 -8.82 21.27
C GLY A 114 20.47 -9.15 19.83
N MET A 115 20.91 -10.37 19.55
CA MET A 115 21.26 -10.83 18.21
C MET A 115 20.03 -11.26 17.41
N ASP A 116 20.09 -11.15 16.09
CA ASP A 116 19.03 -11.60 15.19
C ASP A 116 18.74 -13.12 15.34
N CYS A 117 17.46 -13.47 15.22
CA CYS A 117 17.01 -14.85 15.28
C CYS A 117 17.42 -15.62 14.02
N MET A 118 18.05 -16.80 14.16
CA MET A 118 18.41 -17.66 13.01
C MET A 118 17.20 -18.15 12.22
N LEU A 119 16.00 -18.13 12.82
CA LEU A 119 14.78 -18.62 12.21
C LEU A 119 14.10 -17.63 11.27
N LYS A 120 14.50 -16.36 11.31
CA LYS A 120 13.81 -15.24 10.63
C LYS A 120 13.55 -15.50 9.14
N ASP A 121 14.46 -16.21 8.48
CA ASP A 121 14.42 -16.45 7.03
C ASP A 121 14.23 -17.94 6.67
N CYS A 122 13.97 -18.80 7.65
CA CYS A 122 13.88 -20.24 7.41
C CYS A 122 12.74 -20.97 8.14
N CYS A 123 12.08 -20.31 9.10
CA CYS A 123 10.91 -20.84 9.79
C CYS A 123 9.82 -19.77 9.92
N TRP A 124 8.61 -20.11 9.48
CA TRP A 124 7.44 -19.25 9.47
C TRP A 124 6.36 -19.80 10.39
N PHE A 125 5.51 -18.91 10.88
CA PHE A 125 4.36 -19.26 11.71
C PHE A 125 3.07 -18.92 10.96
N ALA A 126 2.08 -19.79 11.03
CA ALA A 126 0.81 -19.61 10.37
C ALA A 126 -0.37 -19.91 11.29
N THR A 127 -1.51 -19.29 11.01
CA THR A 127 -2.79 -19.65 11.65
C THR A 127 -3.77 -20.16 10.60
N ALA A 128 -4.65 -21.08 10.99
CA ALA A 128 -5.64 -21.65 10.09
C ALA A 128 -6.83 -20.72 9.87
N LEU A 129 -7.08 -20.33 8.62
CA LEU A 129 -8.25 -19.55 8.20
C LEU A 129 -9.46 -20.44 7.90
N GLU A 130 -9.23 -21.65 7.41
CA GLU A 130 -10.25 -22.65 7.07
C GLU A 130 -9.87 -24.00 7.69
N ASP A 131 -10.87 -24.79 8.08
CA ASP A 131 -10.66 -26.19 8.46
C ASP A 131 -10.14 -26.97 7.25
N GLY A 132 -9.32 -27.98 7.48
CA GLY A 132 -8.82 -28.81 6.39
C GLY A 132 -7.98 -29.99 6.85
N GLU A 133 -7.42 -30.68 5.87
CA GLU A 133 -6.50 -31.79 6.05
C GLU A 133 -5.23 -31.49 5.25
N ILE A 134 -4.09 -31.73 5.86
CA ILE A 134 -2.77 -31.57 5.25
C ILE A 134 -2.10 -32.95 5.25
N ARG A 135 -1.55 -33.37 4.11
CA ARG A 135 -0.84 -34.63 3.95
C ARG A 135 0.61 -34.43 3.52
N ALA A 136 1.48 -35.36 3.90
CA ALA A 136 2.82 -35.41 3.34
C ALA A 136 2.72 -35.63 1.82
N GLY A 137 3.48 -34.84 1.07
CA GLY A 137 3.44 -34.79 -0.40
C GLY A 137 2.54 -33.69 -0.96
N ASP A 138 1.70 -33.04 -0.15
CA ASP A 138 0.86 -31.93 -0.62
C ASP A 138 1.71 -30.74 -1.09
N LEU A 139 1.18 -30.03 -2.09
CA LEU A 139 1.74 -28.76 -2.51
C LEU A 139 1.30 -27.66 -1.55
N LEU A 140 2.28 -26.89 -1.09
CA LEU A 140 2.09 -25.62 -0.41
C LEU A 140 2.08 -24.53 -1.48
N THR A 141 0.96 -23.88 -1.74
CA THR A 141 0.85 -22.83 -2.78
C THR A 141 0.36 -21.53 -2.18
N LYS A 142 0.89 -20.38 -2.64
CA LYS A 142 0.28 -19.09 -2.26
C LYS A 142 -1.09 -18.95 -2.93
N THR A 143 -2.11 -18.65 -2.15
CA THR A 143 -3.46 -18.37 -2.64
C THR A 143 -3.77 -16.90 -2.50
N GLY A 144 -4.23 -16.26 -3.58
CA GLY A 144 -4.62 -14.86 -3.53
C GLY A 144 -3.47 -13.86 -3.66
N SER A 145 -2.21 -14.30 -3.70
CA SER A 145 -1.19 -13.56 -4.42
C SER A 145 -1.34 -13.95 -5.90
N GLN A 146 -2.14 -13.21 -6.65
CA GLN A 146 -1.75 -13.03 -8.05
C GLN A 146 -0.29 -12.60 -7.97
N GLU A 147 0.62 -13.34 -8.62
CA GLU A 147 2.04 -12.98 -8.60
C GLU A 147 2.10 -11.50 -8.98
N TYR A 148 2.50 -10.65 -8.03
CA TYR A 148 2.59 -9.22 -8.31
C TYR A 148 3.44 -9.09 -9.55
N ASP A 149 2.95 -8.37 -10.55
CA ASP A 149 3.54 -8.35 -11.88
C ASP A 149 4.87 -7.57 -11.85
N TRP A 150 5.90 -8.19 -11.29
CA TRP A 150 7.23 -7.60 -11.13
C TRP A 150 7.83 -7.24 -12.48
N GLN A 151 7.46 -7.97 -13.54
CA GLN A 151 7.92 -7.71 -14.89
C GLN A 151 7.35 -6.40 -15.42
N ARG A 152 6.08 -6.08 -15.15
CA ARG A 152 5.46 -4.79 -15.51
C ARG A 152 6.23 -3.59 -14.94
N TYR A 153 6.82 -3.75 -13.76
CA TYR A 153 7.50 -2.68 -13.03
C TYR A 153 9.03 -2.75 -13.11
N GLU A 154 9.59 -3.65 -13.92
CA GLU A 154 11.04 -3.87 -14.02
C GLU A 154 11.80 -2.57 -14.32
N ARG A 155 11.32 -1.77 -15.30
CA ARG A 155 11.97 -0.52 -15.70
C ARG A 155 11.93 0.56 -14.62
N GLN A 156 10.85 0.67 -13.86
CA GLN A 156 10.79 1.64 -12.77
C GLN A 156 11.66 1.22 -11.60
N MET A 157 11.76 -0.09 -11.31
CA MET A 157 12.65 -0.60 -10.25
C MET A 157 14.13 -0.40 -10.53
N MET A 158 14.53 -0.21 -11.79
CA MET A 158 15.90 0.15 -12.17
C MET A 158 16.25 1.60 -11.84
N VAL A 159 15.26 2.48 -11.61
CA VAL A 159 15.52 3.88 -11.26
C VAL A 159 16.11 3.94 -9.84
N PRO A 160 17.20 4.71 -9.61
CA PRO A 160 17.76 4.87 -8.28
C PRO A 160 16.70 5.34 -7.26
N GLY A 161 16.57 4.58 -6.17
CA GLY A 161 15.55 4.85 -5.13
C GLY A 161 14.15 4.28 -5.40
N MET A 162 13.94 3.53 -6.49
CA MET A 162 12.66 2.91 -6.86
C MET A 162 12.67 1.38 -6.87
N GLY A 163 13.74 0.75 -6.39
CA GLY A 163 13.90 -0.71 -6.38
C GLY A 163 12.78 -1.47 -5.66
N ARG A 164 12.93 -2.79 -5.52
CA ARG A 164 11.86 -3.68 -5.04
C ARG A 164 11.12 -3.20 -3.79
N GLU A 165 11.83 -2.72 -2.78
CA GLU A 165 11.20 -2.19 -1.54
C GLU A 165 10.26 -1.02 -1.82
N ALA A 166 10.68 -0.05 -2.64
CA ALA A 166 9.83 1.08 -3.03
C ALA A 166 8.60 0.61 -3.81
N GLN A 167 8.77 -0.39 -4.67
CA GLN A 167 7.66 -0.98 -5.41
C GLN A 167 6.65 -1.70 -4.50
N GLU A 168 7.13 -2.49 -3.53
CA GLU A 168 6.29 -3.14 -2.52
C GLU A 168 5.52 -2.10 -1.67
N ARG A 169 6.12 -0.93 -1.41
CA ARG A 169 5.42 0.18 -0.75
C ARG A 169 4.30 0.76 -1.62
N LEU A 170 4.54 0.94 -2.92
CA LEU A 170 3.50 1.38 -3.86
C LEU A 170 2.35 0.38 -3.92
N GLU A 171 2.65 -0.91 -4.04
CA GLU A 171 1.65 -1.98 -4.02
C GLU A 171 0.78 -1.94 -2.76
N LYS A 172 1.35 -1.64 -1.60
CA LYS A 172 0.62 -1.58 -0.32
C LYS A 172 -0.07 -0.23 -0.08
N ALA A 173 0.25 0.79 -0.88
CA ALA A 173 -0.26 2.14 -0.69
C ALA A 173 -1.68 2.33 -1.22
N SER A 174 -2.38 3.27 -0.60
CA SER A 174 -3.72 3.70 -0.97
C SER A 174 -3.79 5.21 -1.20
N VAL A 175 -4.38 5.64 -2.32
CA VAL A 175 -4.50 7.06 -2.70
C VAL A 175 -5.95 7.44 -2.99
N LEU A 176 -6.43 8.51 -2.36
CA LEU A 176 -7.71 9.14 -2.70
C LEU A 176 -7.48 10.27 -3.69
N VAL A 177 -8.06 10.19 -4.88
CA VAL A 177 -8.06 11.26 -5.87
C VAL A 177 -9.43 11.93 -5.89
N VAL A 178 -9.47 13.21 -5.48
CA VAL A 178 -10.68 14.04 -5.53
C VAL A 178 -10.64 14.86 -6.81
N GLY A 179 -11.55 14.54 -7.74
CA GLY A 179 -11.59 15.08 -9.10
C GLY A 179 -11.01 14.12 -10.13
N ALA A 180 -11.83 13.70 -11.09
CA ALA A 180 -11.45 12.87 -12.24
C ALA A 180 -11.49 13.70 -13.54
N GLY A 181 -11.14 14.99 -13.43
CA GLY A 181 -11.13 15.96 -14.52
C GLY A 181 -9.82 15.97 -15.31
N GLY A 182 -9.43 17.15 -15.83
CA GLY A 182 -8.22 17.31 -16.65
C GLY A 182 -6.93 16.98 -15.90
N LEU A 183 -6.84 17.35 -14.61
CA LEU A 183 -5.72 16.98 -13.73
C LEU A 183 -5.86 15.54 -13.20
N GLY A 184 -7.09 15.12 -12.89
CA GLY A 184 -7.36 13.78 -12.36
C GLY A 184 -7.02 12.66 -13.35
N CYS A 185 -7.24 12.86 -14.66
CA CYS A 185 -6.93 11.85 -15.68
C CYS A 185 -5.46 11.38 -15.68
N PRO A 186 -4.45 12.27 -15.82
CA PRO A 186 -3.05 11.88 -15.70
C PRO A 186 -2.69 11.35 -14.30
N VAL A 187 -3.22 11.94 -13.22
CA VAL A 187 -2.99 11.42 -11.86
C VAL A 187 -3.41 9.96 -11.73
N LEU A 188 -4.66 9.64 -12.06
CA LEU A 188 -5.22 8.30 -11.94
C LEU A 188 -4.44 7.29 -12.79
N THR A 189 -4.10 7.68 -14.02
CA THR A 189 -3.35 6.83 -14.95
C THR A 189 -1.96 6.54 -14.41
N THR A 190 -1.21 7.56 -14.02
CA THR A 190 0.16 7.41 -13.53
C THR A 190 0.22 6.63 -12.22
N LEU A 191 -0.73 6.82 -11.29
CA LEU A 191 -0.77 6.04 -10.06
C LEU A 191 -1.02 4.54 -10.33
N ALA A 192 -1.90 4.22 -11.27
CA ALA A 192 -2.13 2.83 -11.68
C ALA A 192 -0.93 2.24 -12.43
N GLU A 193 -0.28 3.01 -13.29
CA GLU A 193 0.97 2.63 -13.99
C GLU A 193 2.13 2.40 -13.04
N ALA A 194 2.25 3.22 -11.99
CA ALA A 194 3.28 3.08 -10.97
C ALA A 194 3.06 1.87 -10.04
N GLY A 195 1.86 1.28 -10.06
CA GLY A 195 1.54 0.09 -9.28
C GLY A 195 0.96 0.37 -7.88
N VAL A 196 0.35 1.54 -7.67
CA VAL A 196 -0.38 1.87 -6.43
C VAL A 196 -1.51 0.87 -6.21
N GLY A 197 -1.52 0.18 -5.07
CA GLY A 197 -2.43 -0.95 -4.81
C GLY A 197 -3.92 -0.61 -4.79
N ARG A 198 -4.26 0.52 -4.13
CA ARG A 198 -5.65 0.95 -3.95
C ARG A 198 -5.84 2.40 -4.37
N ILE A 199 -6.81 2.66 -5.23
CA ILE A 199 -7.16 4.02 -5.65
C ILE A 199 -8.64 4.28 -5.36
N GLY A 200 -8.90 5.32 -4.56
CA GLY A 200 -10.21 5.91 -4.39
C GLY A 200 -10.40 7.06 -5.37
N ILE A 201 -11.54 7.10 -6.06
CA ILE A 201 -11.89 8.17 -7.00
C ILE A 201 -13.17 8.83 -6.53
N MET A 202 -13.15 10.15 -6.37
CA MET A 202 -14.37 10.87 -6.05
C MET A 202 -14.62 12.04 -6.98
N ASP A 203 -15.73 11.98 -7.70
CA ASP A 203 -16.16 13.00 -8.64
C ASP A 203 -17.68 12.97 -8.79
N GLY A 204 -18.33 14.11 -8.52
CA GLY A 204 -19.77 14.25 -8.58
C GLY A 204 -20.33 14.59 -9.97
N ASP A 205 -19.46 14.89 -10.93
CA ASP A 205 -19.85 15.37 -12.25
C ASP A 205 -20.07 14.22 -13.24
N VAL A 206 -20.70 14.57 -14.37
CA VAL A 206 -20.87 13.70 -15.52
C VAL A 206 -19.89 14.11 -16.63
N VAL A 207 -19.59 13.16 -17.53
CA VAL A 207 -18.79 13.43 -18.72
C VAL A 207 -19.57 14.34 -19.67
N GLU A 208 -18.98 15.45 -20.07
CA GLU A 208 -19.53 16.36 -21.08
C GLU A 208 -18.68 16.38 -22.34
N ARG A 209 -19.30 16.72 -23.48
CA ARG A 209 -18.59 16.89 -24.77
C ARG A 209 -17.41 17.86 -24.67
N SER A 210 -17.57 18.94 -23.90
CA SER A 210 -16.55 19.98 -23.65
C SER A 210 -15.33 19.46 -22.88
N ASN A 211 -15.42 18.28 -22.25
CA ASN A 211 -14.36 17.69 -21.44
C ASN A 211 -13.35 16.88 -22.29
N LEU A 212 -13.79 16.37 -23.45
CA LEU A 212 -13.04 15.42 -24.27
C LEU A 212 -11.75 16.00 -24.89
N ASN A 213 -11.55 17.32 -24.83
CA ASN A 213 -10.31 17.97 -25.27
C ASN A 213 -9.13 17.81 -24.30
N ARG A 214 -9.38 17.35 -23.06
CA ARG A 214 -8.35 17.25 -22.01
C ARG A 214 -8.53 16.09 -21.03
N GLN A 215 -9.66 15.38 -21.10
CA GLN A 215 -9.99 14.28 -20.19
C GLN A 215 -10.02 12.96 -20.95
N TYR A 216 -8.83 12.46 -21.30
CA TYR A 216 -8.65 11.34 -22.24
C TYR A 216 -9.12 9.98 -21.71
N LEU A 217 -9.45 9.88 -20.41
CA LEU A 217 -10.07 8.67 -19.86
C LEU A 217 -11.50 8.44 -20.40
N TYR A 218 -12.11 9.47 -20.98
CA TYR A 218 -13.48 9.44 -21.48
C TYR A 218 -13.55 9.48 -23.00
N THR A 219 -14.58 8.86 -23.54
CA THR A 219 -14.87 8.85 -24.98
C THR A 219 -16.20 9.53 -25.27
N PRO A 220 -16.54 9.83 -26.54
CA PRO A 220 -17.87 10.31 -26.90
C PRO A 220 -19.02 9.41 -26.41
N SER A 221 -18.78 8.10 -26.28
CA SER A 221 -19.77 7.13 -25.79
C SER A 221 -20.01 7.18 -24.27
N ASP A 222 -19.23 7.98 -23.55
CA ASP A 222 -19.33 8.16 -22.11
C ASP A 222 -20.08 9.43 -21.71
N ILE A 223 -20.44 10.29 -22.67
CA ILE A 223 -21.19 11.52 -22.41
C ILE A 223 -22.47 11.23 -21.60
N GLY A 224 -22.67 11.96 -20.52
CA GLY A 224 -23.79 11.79 -19.58
C GLY A 224 -23.56 10.75 -18.48
N LYS A 225 -22.53 9.90 -18.59
CA LYS A 225 -22.14 8.96 -17.52
C LYS A 225 -21.31 9.67 -16.45
N LYS A 226 -21.28 9.09 -15.26
CA LYS A 226 -20.55 9.61 -14.10
C LYS A 226 -19.04 9.45 -14.28
N LYS A 227 -18.30 10.54 -14.06
CA LYS A 227 -16.84 10.58 -14.25
C LYS A 227 -16.12 9.55 -13.38
N ALA A 228 -16.44 9.49 -12.08
CA ALA A 228 -15.81 8.55 -11.16
C ALA A 228 -15.95 7.09 -11.62
N VAL A 229 -17.14 6.69 -12.08
CA VAL A 229 -17.42 5.33 -12.57
C VAL A 229 -16.68 5.06 -13.88
N CYS A 230 -16.73 5.99 -14.84
CA CYS A 230 -16.02 5.85 -16.11
C CYS A 230 -14.50 5.73 -15.92
N ALA A 231 -13.93 6.56 -15.05
CA ALA A 231 -12.51 6.51 -14.72
C ALA A 231 -12.13 5.20 -14.02
N GLY A 232 -12.92 4.77 -13.02
CA GLY A 232 -12.72 3.47 -12.35
C GLY A 232 -12.80 2.29 -13.32
N ALA A 233 -13.76 2.30 -14.24
CA ALA A 233 -13.88 1.28 -15.28
C ALA A 233 -12.68 1.28 -16.23
N TRP A 234 -12.13 2.44 -16.57
CA TRP A 234 -10.90 2.54 -17.36
C TRP A 234 -9.72 1.93 -16.60
N LEU A 235 -9.52 2.29 -15.33
CA LEU A 235 -8.43 1.75 -14.52
C LEU A 235 -8.55 0.24 -14.33
N LYS A 236 -9.75 -0.31 -14.11
CA LYS A 236 -9.95 -1.76 -14.05
C LYS A 236 -9.59 -2.49 -15.34
N ARG A 237 -9.84 -1.88 -16.51
CA ARG A 237 -9.40 -2.46 -17.79
C ARG A 237 -7.88 -2.40 -17.94
N PHE A 238 -7.28 -1.30 -17.49
CA PHE A 238 -5.82 -1.08 -17.57
C PHE A 238 -5.03 -1.97 -16.59
N ARG A 239 -5.51 -2.09 -15.35
CA ARG A 239 -4.90 -2.87 -14.27
C ARG A 239 -5.98 -3.64 -13.50
N PRO A 240 -6.32 -4.89 -13.91
CA PRO A 240 -7.43 -5.64 -13.33
C PRO A 240 -7.32 -5.93 -11.83
N ASP A 241 -6.08 -6.06 -11.33
CA ASP A 241 -5.72 -6.38 -9.95
C ASP A 241 -5.81 -5.20 -8.97
N ILE A 242 -5.93 -3.95 -9.46
CA ILE A 242 -5.98 -2.76 -8.60
C ILE A 242 -7.26 -2.70 -7.75
N GLU A 243 -7.16 -2.41 -6.46
CA GLU A 243 -8.33 -2.18 -5.61
C GLU A 243 -8.90 -0.78 -5.90
N LEU A 244 -10.21 -0.69 -6.16
CA LEU A 244 -10.85 0.56 -6.59
C LEU A 244 -12.14 0.81 -5.83
N GLU A 245 -12.30 2.07 -5.42
CA GLU A 245 -13.55 2.62 -4.92
C GLU A 245 -13.88 3.88 -5.71
N ALA A 246 -15.08 3.97 -6.26
CA ALA A 246 -15.53 5.12 -7.05
C ALA A 246 -16.80 5.70 -6.43
N TRP A 247 -16.74 6.97 -6.04
CA TRP A 247 -17.84 7.72 -5.47
C TRP A 247 -18.36 8.77 -6.46
N GLU A 248 -19.65 8.67 -6.79
CA GLU A 248 -20.37 9.57 -7.71
C GLU A 248 -20.85 10.88 -7.04
N GLU A 249 -20.32 11.17 -5.86
CA GLU A 249 -20.68 12.31 -5.02
C GLU A 249 -19.51 13.27 -4.86
N ARG A 250 -19.80 14.49 -4.40
CA ARG A 250 -18.76 15.48 -4.08
C ARG A 250 -18.26 15.26 -2.66
N LEU A 251 -17.02 15.66 -2.40
CA LEU A 251 -16.50 15.69 -1.04
C LEU A 251 -17.25 16.73 -0.23
N THR A 252 -17.73 16.31 0.93
CA THR A 252 -18.40 17.14 1.93
C THR A 252 -17.71 16.94 3.28
N ARG A 253 -18.08 17.73 4.30
CA ARG A 253 -17.53 17.52 5.65
C ARG A 253 -18.04 16.20 6.24
N GLU A 254 -19.28 15.85 5.91
CA GLU A 254 -20.03 14.72 6.43
C GLU A 254 -19.44 13.39 5.94
N ASN A 255 -19.20 13.26 4.62
CA ASN A 255 -18.57 12.05 4.06
C ASN A 255 -17.04 12.06 4.20
N GLY A 256 -16.43 13.24 4.15
CA GLY A 256 -15.00 13.38 3.90
C GLY A 256 -14.11 12.92 5.05
N LYS A 257 -14.55 13.09 6.30
CA LYS A 257 -13.75 12.71 7.48
C LYS A 257 -13.42 11.21 7.47
N ARG A 258 -14.41 10.36 7.23
CA ARG A 258 -14.23 8.91 7.17
C ARG A 258 -13.42 8.50 5.94
N ILE A 259 -13.79 9.02 4.77
CA ILE A 259 -13.16 8.63 3.50
C ILE A 259 -11.68 8.99 3.52
N VAL A 260 -11.33 10.26 3.77
CA VAL A 260 -9.94 10.73 3.78
C VAL A 260 -9.07 9.95 4.78
N SER A 261 -9.59 9.64 5.97
CA SER A 261 -8.83 8.88 6.98
C SER A 261 -8.44 7.46 6.54
N SER A 262 -9.17 6.88 5.58
CA SER A 262 -8.96 5.51 5.10
C SER A 262 -7.91 5.36 4.00
N PHE A 263 -7.28 6.46 3.57
CA PHE A 263 -6.23 6.44 2.55
C PHE A 263 -4.89 6.95 3.11
N ASP A 264 -3.79 6.57 2.47
CA ASP A 264 -2.44 6.99 2.89
C ASP A 264 -2.08 8.38 2.37
N LEU A 265 -2.65 8.79 1.23
CA LEU A 265 -2.40 10.06 0.57
C LEU A 265 -3.65 10.58 -0.13
N VAL A 266 -3.84 11.89 -0.14
CA VAL A 266 -4.91 12.57 -0.87
C VAL A 266 -4.33 13.39 -2.02
N ILE A 267 -4.93 13.29 -3.20
CA ILE A 267 -4.68 14.17 -4.34
C ILE A 267 -5.90 15.07 -4.55
N CYS A 268 -5.64 16.37 -4.65
CA CYS A 268 -6.63 17.40 -4.92
C CYS A 268 -6.50 17.87 -6.37
N ALA A 269 -7.37 17.32 -7.22
CA ALA A 269 -7.42 17.58 -8.66
C ALA A 269 -8.73 18.30 -9.07
N VAL A 270 -9.20 19.22 -8.23
CA VAL A 270 -10.42 20.02 -8.42
C VAL A 270 -10.11 21.49 -8.72
N ASP A 271 -11.04 22.18 -9.36
CA ASP A 271 -10.85 23.54 -9.87
C ASP A 271 -11.33 24.66 -8.93
N LYS A 272 -12.19 24.36 -7.95
CA LYS A 272 -12.74 25.37 -7.02
C LYS A 272 -11.91 25.51 -5.76
N VAL A 273 -11.44 26.73 -5.45
CA VAL A 273 -10.65 27.04 -4.26
C VAL A 273 -11.37 26.60 -2.97
N LYS A 274 -12.69 26.81 -2.86
CA LYS A 274 -13.47 26.35 -1.70
C LYS A 274 -13.34 24.85 -1.44
N THR A 275 -13.37 24.05 -2.51
CA THR A 275 -13.25 22.59 -2.41
C THR A 275 -11.82 22.19 -2.06
N ARG A 276 -10.82 22.84 -2.66
CA ARG A 276 -9.39 22.64 -2.33
C ARG A 276 -9.12 22.89 -0.84
N LEU A 277 -9.66 23.98 -0.30
CA LEU A 277 -9.52 24.31 1.13
C LEU A 277 -10.27 23.33 2.05
N LEU A 278 -11.41 22.77 1.62
CA LEU A 278 -12.10 21.70 2.33
C LEU A 278 -11.26 20.42 2.36
N ILE A 279 -10.72 19.98 1.22
CA ILE A 279 -9.83 18.81 1.12
C ILE A 279 -8.62 19.00 2.03
N ASN A 280 -7.97 20.17 1.97
CA ASN A 280 -6.83 20.53 2.82
C ASN A 280 -7.16 20.46 4.31
N ARG A 281 -8.33 20.95 4.73
CA ARG A 281 -8.77 20.84 6.11
C ARG A 281 -8.94 19.39 6.53
N LEU A 282 -9.67 18.59 5.75
CA LEU A 282 -9.94 17.18 6.07
C LEU A 282 -8.65 16.35 6.10
N ALA A 283 -7.73 16.57 5.17
CA ALA A 283 -6.43 15.91 5.15
C ALA A 283 -5.60 16.27 6.40
N LYS A 284 -5.53 17.56 6.77
CA LYS A 284 -4.84 17.98 8.00
C LYS A 284 -5.48 17.41 9.26
N GLU A 285 -6.81 17.47 9.38
CA GLU A 285 -7.55 16.89 10.52
C GLU A 285 -7.34 15.37 10.65
N ALA A 286 -7.19 14.65 9.52
CA ALA A 286 -6.92 13.22 9.49
C ALA A 286 -5.41 12.86 9.58
N GLY A 287 -4.52 13.85 9.65
CA GLY A 287 -3.07 13.63 9.64
C GLY A 287 -2.56 13.01 8.34
N LYS A 288 -3.25 13.24 7.21
CA LYS A 288 -2.91 12.68 5.91
C LYS A 288 -2.16 13.70 5.03
N PRO A 289 -1.14 13.25 4.29
CA PRO A 289 -0.48 14.08 3.30
C PRO A 289 -1.44 14.45 2.17
N LEU A 290 -1.22 15.63 1.60
CA LEU A 290 -1.99 16.19 0.50
C LEU A 290 -1.06 16.64 -0.61
N ILE A 291 -1.37 16.31 -1.85
CA ILE A 291 -0.81 16.96 -3.04
C ILE A 291 -1.93 17.66 -3.77
N ASP A 292 -1.68 18.88 -4.21
CA ASP A 292 -2.66 19.74 -4.85
C ASP A 292 -2.06 20.34 -6.12
N GLY A 293 -2.83 20.26 -7.20
CA GLY A 293 -2.54 20.86 -8.48
C GLY A 293 -3.61 21.87 -8.90
N ALA A 294 -3.18 22.92 -9.60
CA ALA A 294 -4.08 23.89 -10.19
C ALA A 294 -3.55 24.39 -11.52
N ILE A 295 -4.45 24.84 -12.39
CA ILE A 295 -4.11 25.37 -13.72
C ILE A 295 -4.94 26.58 -14.10
N ASP A 296 -4.35 27.46 -14.90
CA ASP A 296 -5.07 28.48 -15.65
C ASP A 296 -4.35 28.76 -16.97
N GLY A 297 -5.00 28.39 -18.08
CA GLY A 297 -4.47 28.52 -19.42
C GLY A 297 -3.20 27.70 -19.61
N HIS A 298 -2.09 28.40 -19.83
CA HIS A 298 -0.76 27.82 -20.02
C HIS A 298 -0.02 27.55 -18.70
N TYR A 299 -0.51 28.08 -17.58
CA TYR A 299 0.18 28.06 -16.30
C TYR A 299 -0.39 27.00 -15.38
N GLY A 300 0.45 26.48 -14.48
CA GLY A 300 -0.01 25.59 -13.44
C GLY A 300 0.86 25.62 -12.20
N THR A 301 0.30 25.12 -11.10
CA THR A 301 1.00 25.00 -9.84
C THR A 301 0.81 23.62 -9.24
N VAL A 302 1.83 23.10 -8.57
CA VAL A 302 1.77 21.86 -7.79
C VAL A 302 2.44 22.08 -6.44
N THR A 303 1.80 21.65 -5.36
CA THR A 303 2.40 21.67 -4.02
C THR A 303 2.11 20.38 -3.27
N ALA A 304 3.04 19.99 -2.39
CA ALA A 304 2.91 18.82 -1.53
C ALA A 304 2.97 19.27 -0.07
N VAL A 305 1.93 18.94 0.68
CA VAL A 305 1.78 19.20 2.11
C VAL A 305 1.87 17.85 2.82
N THR A 306 3.08 17.46 3.19
CA THR A 306 3.39 16.09 3.66
C THR A 306 3.80 16.04 5.12
N GLY A 307 4.41 17.12 5.63
CA GLY A 307 4.80 17.29 7.01
C GLY A 307 3.80 18.12 7.83
N ARG A 308 3.87 17.99 9.15
CA ARG A 308 3.10 18.84 10.09
C ARG A 308 3.53 20.32 10.01
N GLN A 309 4.82 20.56 9.76
CA GLN A 309 5.39 21.91 9.67
C GLN A 309 5.27 22.54 8.28
N ASP A 310 4.81 21.79 7.28
CA ASP A 310 4.59 22.33 5.94
C ASP A 310 3.44 23.35 5.94
N PRO A 311 3.58 24.50 5.25
CA PRO A 311 2.46 25.38 4.99
C PRO A 311 1.35 24.61 4.28
N CYS A 312 0.11 24.77 4.75
CA CYS A 312 -1.05 24.18 4.10
C CYS A 312 -1.62 25.12 3.03
N LEU A 313 -2.62 24.69 2.27
CA LEU A 313 -3.21 25.53 1.22
C LEU A 313 -3.82 26.84 1.76
N ALA A 314 -4.34 26.84 3.00
CA ALA A 314 -4.82 28.07 3.66
C ALA A 314 -3.70 29.00 4.16
N CYS A 315 -2.43 28.55 4.20
CA CYS A 315 -1.31 29.48 4.36
C CYS A 315 -1.07 30.28 3.07
N MET A 316 -1.30 29.66 1.90
CA MET A 316 -1.08 30.25 0.58
C MET A 316 -2.25 31.14 0.14
N ASN A 317 -3.49 30.75 0.46
CA ASN A 317 -4.70 31.52 0.17
C ASN A 317 -5.60 31.61 1.42
N PRO A 318 -5.23 32.44 2.42
CA PRO A 318 -5.94 32.50 3.70
C PRO A 318 -7.37 33.02 3.60
N GLU A 319 -7.65 33.87 2.61
CA GLU A 319 -8.98 34.43 2.39
C GLU A 319 -9.90 33.48 1.60
N GLY A 320 -9.34 32.43 1.00
CA GLY A 320 -10.09 31.49 0.16
C GLY A 320 -10.80 32.16 -1.02
N LYS A 321 -10.21 33.23 -1.55
CA LYS A 321 -10.76 33.95 -2.70
C LYS A 321 -10.68 33.06 -3.93
N GLU A 322 -11.82 32.92 -4.60
CA GLU A 322 -11.88 32.34 -5.94
C GLU A 322 -11.34 33.35 -6.97
N PRO A 323 -10.79 32.88 -8.10
CA PRO A 323 -10.46 33.74 -9.22
C PRO A 323 -11.68 34.50 -9.72
N VAL A 324 -11.48 35.73 -10.21
CA VAL A 324 -12.57 36.60 -10.70
C VAL A 324 -13.11 36.10 -12.05
N HIS A 325 -12.28 35.41 -12.83
CA HIS A 325 -12.64 34.81 -14.10
C HIS A 325 -12.74 33.28 -14.02
N ILE A 326 -13.48 32.69 -14.95
CA ILE A 326 -13.48 31.24 -15.14
C ILE A 326 -12.10 30.85 -15.68
N SER A 327 -11.37 30.02 -14.93
CA SER A 327 -10.05 29.53 -15.35
C SER A 327 -10.15 28.77 -16.67
N SER A 328 -9.27 29.13 -17.59
CA SER A 328 -9.17 28.43 -18.87
C SER A 328 -8.33 27.16 -18.68
N SER A 329 -8.58 26.13 -19.50
CA SER A 329 -7.87 24.86 -19.35
C SER A 329 -7.33 24.36 -20.68
N LEU A 330 -6.00 24.39 -20.82
CA LEU A 330 -5.31 23.79 -21.95
C LEU A 330 -4.96 22.32 -21.63
N GLY A 331 -5.31 21.40 -22.54
CA GLY A 331 -5.14 19.97 -22.29
C GLY A 331 -3.69 19.53 -22.05
N THR A 332 -2.72 20.16 -22.71
CA THR A 332 -1.29 19.88 -22.48
C THR A 332 -0.85 20.33 -21.09
N THR A 333 -1.27 21.52 -20.65
CA THR A 333 -0.99 22.02 -19.31
C THR A 333 -1.61 21.13 -18.24
N THR A 334 -2.85 20.66 -18.42
CA THR A 334 -3.46 19.73 -17.45
C THR A 334 -2.72 18.40 -17.39
N MET A 335 -2.23 17.88 -18.51
CA MET A 335 -1.43 16.65 -18.53
C MET A 335 -0.11 16.81 -17.78
N ILE A 336 0.64 17.89 -18.03
CA ILE A 336 1.93 18.15 -17.39
C ILE A 336 1.76 18.35 -15.89
N VAL A 337 0.81 19.18 -15.48
CA VAL A 337 0.60 19.52 -14.07
C VAL A 337 0.08 18.30 -13.30
N GLY A 338 -0.86 17.54 -13.86
CA GLY A 338 -1.31 16.31 -13.21
C GLY A 338 -0.25 15.20 -13.18
N ALA A 339 0.66 15.14 -14.17
CA ALA A 339 1.82 14.26 -14.11
C ALA A 339 2.82 14.70 -13.02
N LEU A 340 3.00 16.01 -12.82
CA LEU A 340 3.79 16.53 -11.70
C LEU A 340 3.16 16.16 -10.36
N GLU A 341 1.83 16.30 -10.19
CA GLU A 341 1.13 15.83 -8.99
C GLU A 341 1.39 14.35 -8.72
N ALA A 342 1.22 13.49 -9.74
CA ALA A 342 1.46 12.06 -9.63
C ALA A 342 2.92 11.72 -9.33
N GLN A 343 3.87 12.44 -9.92
CA GLN A 343 5.30 12.29 -9.64
C GLN A 343 5.61 12.57 -8.17
N LEU A 344 4.99 13.62 -7.58
CA LEU A 344 5.17 13.90 -6.17
C LEU A 344 4.57 12.79 -5.29
N ALA A 345 3.44 12.23 -5.70
CA ALA A 345 2.73 11.16 -5.00
C ALA A 345 3.56 9.86 -4.99
N VAL A 346 4.01 9.42 -6.16
CA VAL A 346 4.82 8.21 -6.31
C VAL A 346 6.12 8.33 -5.53
N ALA A 347 6.84 9.45 -5.63
CA ALA A 347 8.07 9.66 -4.86
C ALA A 347 7.83 9.59 -3.35
N TYR A 348 6.75 10.22 -2.86
CA TYR A 348 6.39 10.18 -1.44
C TYR A 348 6.08 8.75 -0.96
N LEU A 349 5.22 8.03 -1.68
CA LEU A 349 4.80 6.67 -1.32
C LEU A 349 5.96 5.67 -1.39
N ALA A 350 6.85 5.84 -2.37
CA ALA A 350 8.10 5.09 -2.51
C ALA A 350 9.09 5.31 -1.34
N GLY A 351 8.81 6.25 -0.44
CA GLY A 351 9.64 6.54 0.74
C GLY A 351 10.76 7.55 0.49
N GLN A 352 10.71 8.27 -0.63
CA GLN A 352 11.70 9.31 -0.92
C GLN A 352 11.42 10.55 -0.06
N LYS A 353 12.49 11.10 0.51
CA LYS A 353 12.40 12.32 1.33
C LYS A 353 12.05 13.51 0.45
N ARG A 354 11.20 14.39 0.97
CA ARG A 354 10.83 15.65 0.31
C ARG A 354 10.99 16.81 1.28
N LYS A 355 11.39 17.94 0.73
CA LYS A 355 11.29 19.24 1.40
C LYS A 355 9.87 19.76 1.14
N GLY A 356 9.09 19.99 2.19
CA GLY A 356 7.85 20.72 2.08
C GLY A 356 8.08 22.22 2.09
N GLY A 357 7.02 23.01 1.91
CA GLY A 357 7.11 24.47 1.93
C GLY A 357 7.55 25.10 0.62
N SER A 358 7.14 24.51 -0.50
CA SER A 358 7.27 25.14 -1.81
C SER A 358 6.09 24.82 -2.73
N VAL A 359 5.92 25.69 -3.72
CA VAL A 359 5.00 25.52 -4.84
C VAL A 359 5.85 25.43 -6.10
N LEU A 360 5.69 24.36 -6.87
CA LEU A 360 6.24 24.27 -8.21
C LEU A 360 5.32 25.05 -9.14
N SER A 361 5.85 26.08 -9.80
CA SER A 361 5.16 26.90 -10.78
C SER A 361 5.61 26.51 -12.18
N TYR A 362 4.69 26.03 -13.00
CA TYR A 362 4.91 25.68 -14.39
C TYR A 362 4.45 26.82 -15.31
N ASP A 363 5.34 27.27 -16.18
CA ASP A 363 5.04 28.18 -17.28
C ASP A 363 5.05 27.40 -18.60
N GLY A 364 3.88 27.19 -19.19
CA GLY A 364 3.73 26.45 -20.43
C GLY A 364 4.05 27.23 -21.71
N ILE A 365 4.31 28.53 -21.63
CA ILE A 365 4.78 29.32 -22.79
C ILE A 365 6.28 29.13 -22.96
N TYR A 366 7.04 29.19 -21.86
CA TYR A 366 8.50 29.04 -21.89
C TYR A 366 8.98 27.63 -21.56
N GLY A 367 8.09 26.76 -21.07
CA GLY A 367 8.42 25.39 -20.69
C GLY A 367 9.27 25.30 -19.42
N THR A 368 9.16 26.27 -18.51
CA THR A 368 9.95 26.34 -17.28
C THR A 368 9.18 25.84 -16.07
N VAL A 369 9.91 25.33 -15.09
CA VAL A 369 9.39 24.99 -13.76
C VAL A 369 10.24 25.69 -12.72
N GLU A 370 9.62 26.54 -11.91
CA GLU A 370 10.26 27.29 -10.85
C GLU A 370 9.74 26.84 -9.49
N GLU A 371 10.64 26.69 -8.51
CA GLU A 371 10.26 26.39 -7.13
C GLU A 371 10.12 27.68 -6.33
N ILE A 372 8.90 28.00 -5.90
CA ILE A 372 8.58 29.18 -5.11
C ILE A 372 8.46 28.77 -3.64
N PRO A 373 9.30 29.28 -2.73
CA PRO A 373 9.21 28.95 -1.31
C PRO A 373 7.95 29.55 -0.69
N VAL A 374 7.31 28.77 0.20
CA VAL A 374 6.13 29.17 0.95
C VAL A 374 6.38 28.91 2.43
N PHE A 375 5.89 29.81 3.28
CA PHE A 375 6.07 29.72 4.72
C PHE A 375 4.75 29.45 5.43
N LYS A 376 4.82 28.66 6.51
CA LYS A 376 3.67 28.39 7.38
C LYS A 376 3.21 29.72 7.99
N ASN A 377 1.93 30.02 7.86
CA ASN A 377 1.32 31.19 8.52
C ASN A 377 0.94 30.80 9.97
N PRO A 378 1.54 31.40 11.01
CA PRO A 378 1.24 31.07 12.41
C PRO A 378 -0.23 31.27 12.78
N SER A 379 -0.92 32.22 12.12
CA SER A 379 -2.34 32.52 12.32
C SER A 379 -3.25 31.78 11.33
N CYS A 380 -2.77 30.71 10.68
CA CYS A 380 -3.57 29.97 9.71
C CYS A 380 -4.80 29.31 10.38
N PRO A 381 -6.02 29.47 9.84
CA PRO A 381 -7.25 28.91 10.42
C PRO A 381 -7.40 27.38 10.25
N ILE A 382 -6.37 26.71 9.72
CA ILE A 382 -6.34 25.25 9.53
C ILE A 382 -5.14 24.64 10.26
N CYS A 383 -3.93 25.17 10.06
CA CYS A 383 -2.71 24.59 10.66
C CYS A 383 -1.95 25.55 11.60
N GLY A 384 -2.54 26.70 11.94
CA GLY A 384 -2.04 27.60 12.98
C GLY A 384 -2.34 27.03 14.36
N GLY A 385 -1.42 27.21 15.31
CA GLY A 385 -1.56 26.77 16.70
C GLY A 385 -0.79 25.51 17.11
N ASP A 386 -0.04 24.89 16.19
CA ASP A 386 0.73 23.64 16.43
C ASP A 386 2.21 23.89 16.81
N ASP A 387 2.52 25.02 17.44
CA ASP A 387 3.85 25.28 18.03
C ASP A 387 3.77 25.08 19.55
N CYS A 388 3.85 23.83 20.00
CA CYS A 388 4.18 23.44 21.37
C CYS A 388 5.11 22.23 21.35
#